data_AF-A0A6V2KRG7-F1
#
_entry.id   AF-A0A6V2KRG7-F1
#
_cell.length_a   1.000
_cell.length_b   1.000
_cell.length_c   1.000
_cell.angle_alpha   90.00
_cell.angle_beta   90.00
_cell.angle_gamma   90.00
#
_symmetry.space_group_name_H-M   'P 1'
#
loop_
_entity.id
_entity.type
_entity.pdbx_description
1 polymer ?
#
loop_
_entity_poly.entity_id
_entity_poly.type
_entity_poly.pdbx_seq_one_letter_code
_entity_poly.pdbx_strand_id
1 'polypeptide(L)'
;RTIRTRMLGRLSRARVSALRSAPRRGLASETYTEQQDKTGRPLSPHLTIYRLPMIAYSSITVRITGGIAYAYIVGVTALALFGGAGALEQAVQSLPEGGVTLPAAKFAVSWPFVYHWLGCVRHTWCGTSLMSRQRASQTR
;
A
#
# COMPACT_ATOMS: atom_id res chain seq x y z
N ARG A 1 52.20 -9.99 -68.37
CA ARG A 1 51.43 -11.02 -67.63
C ARG A 1 50.97 -10.38 -66.31
N THR A 2 49.80 -9.75 -66.32
CA THR A 2 48.48 -10.28 -65.87
C THR A 2 48.16 -9.96 -64.41
N ILE A 3 47.60 -8.75 -64.23
CA ILE A 3 46.37 -8.40 -63.51
C ILE A 3 46.03 -9.22 -62.25
N ARG A 4 46.17 -8.51 -61.12
CA ARG A 4 45.59 -8.72 -59.80
C ARG A 4 44.07 -8.92 -59.90
N THR A 5 43.53 -10.07 -59.47
CA THR A 5 42.09 -10.18 -59.15
C THR A 5 41.92 -10.69 -57.72
N ARG A 6 41.34 -9.81 -56.92
CA ARG A 6 41.06 -9.93 -55.49
C ARG A 6 39.82 -10.80 -55.35
N MET A 7 39.96 -12.00 -54.80
CA MET A 7 38.81 -12.86 -54.51
C MET A 7 37.90 -12.17 -53.49
N LEU A 8 36.74 -11.72 -53.94
CA LEU A 8 35.63 -11.26 -53.10
C LEU A 8 34.98 -12.49 -52.45
N GLY A 9 35.39 -12.77 -51.22
CA GLY A 9 34.77 -13.77 -50.36
C GLY A 9 33.31 -13.41 -50.11
N ARG A 10 32.43 -14.36 -50.44
CA ARG A 10 30.98 -14.36 -50.25
C ARG A 10 30.54 -13.76 -48.92
N LEU A 11 29.77 -12.68 -48.99
CA LEU A 11 28.97 -12.17 -47.87
C LEU A 11 27.91 -13.23 -47.52
N SER A 12 28.09 -13.90 -46.40
CA SER A 12 27.07 -14.76 -45.80
C SER A 12 25.87 -13.88 -45.43
N ARG A 13 24.70 -14.12 -46.05
CA ARG A 13 23.44 -13.50 -45.62
C ARG A 13 23.16 -13.95 -44.19
N ALA A 14 23.32 -13.04 -43.22
CA ALA A 14 22.75 -13.22 -41.91
C ALA A 14 21.25 -13.43 -42.07
N ARG A 15 20.75 -14.64 -41.76
CA ARG A 15 19.32 -14.88 -41.59
C ARG A 15 18.90 -14.07 -40.37
N VAL A 16 18.31 -12.91 -40.59
CA VAL A 16 17.51 -12.23 -39.58
C VAL A 16 16.38 -13.20 -39.25
N SER A 17 16.55 -13.94 -38.15
CA SER A 17 15.46 -14.69 -37.54
C SER A 17 14.42 -13.65 -37.18
N ALA A 18 13.36 -13.57 -37.99
CA ALA A 18 12.20 -12.79 -37.64
C ALA A 18 11.78 -13.26 -36.25
N LEU A 19 11.98 -12.39 -35.25
CA LEU A 19 11.34 -12.50 -33.96
C LEU A 19 9.87 -12.70 -34.27
N ARG A 20 9.42 -13.95 -34.16
CA ARG A 20 8.01 -14.29 -34.24
C ARG A 20 7.37 -13.44 -33.15
N SER A 21 6.63 -12.41 -33.55
CA SER A 21 5.74 -11.72 -32.64
C SER A 21 4.87 -12.81 -32.02
N ALA A 22 5.02 -12.99 -30.71
CA ALA A 22 4.16 -13.90 -29.98
C ALA A 22 2.71 -13.54 -30.35
N PRO A 23 1.84 -14.52 -30.60
CA PRO A 23 0.48 -14.23 -31.01
C PRO A 23 -0.12 -13.28 -29.98
N ARG A 24 -0.55 -12.10 -30.44
CA ARG A 24 -1.31 -11.15 -29.64
C ARG A 24 -2.64 -11.85 -29.34
N ARG A 25 -2.68 -12.66 -28.27
CA ARG A 25 -3.89 -13.29 -27.76
C ARG A 25 -4.82 -12.17 -27.34
N GLY A 26 -5.66 -11.76 -28.27
CA GLY A 26 -6.73 -10.82 -28.07
C GLY A 26 -7.94 -11.37 -28.78
N LEU A 27 -8.81 -12.03 -28.02
CA LEU A 27 -10.25 -11.95 -28.21
C LEU A 27 -10.81 -11.57 -26.84
N ALA A 28 -11.46 -10.41 -26.79
CA ALA A 28 -11.88 -9.76 -25.57
C ALA A 28 -12.85 -10.63 -24.75
N SER A 29 -12.56 -10.75 -23.44
CA SER A 29 -13.52 -10.95 -22.34
C SER A 29 -12.81 -11.04 -20.98
N GLU A 30 -11.49 -11.27 -20.96
CA GLU A 30 -10.76 -11.57 -19.72
C GLU A 30 -9.77 -10.46 -19.34
N THR A 31 -9.89 -9.98 -18.10
CA THR A 31 -8.99 -9.01 -17.45
C THR A 31 -7.58 -9.59 -17.30
N TYR A 32 -6.55 -8.75 -17.32
CA TYR A 32 -5.15 -9.17 -17.15
C TYR A 32 -4.93 -10.10 -15.94
N THR A 33 -5.61 -9.83 -14.82
CA THR A 33 -5.57 -10.67 -13.61
C THR A 33 -6.12 -12.07 -13.88
N GLU A 34 -7.28 -12.18 -14.52
CA GLU A 34 -7.92 -13.47 -14.86
C GLU A 34 -7.04 -14.29 -15.81
N GLN A 35 -6.30 -13.63 -16.71
CA GLN A 35 -5.31 -14.28 -17.57
C GLN A 35 -4.11 -14.80 -16.78
N GLN A 36 -3.61 -14.05 -15.79
CA GLN A 36 -2.50 -14.47 -14.95
C GLN A 36 -2.88 -15.61 -14.00
N ASP A 37 -4.08 -15.59 -13.43
CA ASP A 37 -4.59 -16.65 -12.55
C ASP A 37 -4.64 -18.00 -13.28
N LYS A 38 -5.05 -18.01 -14.56
CA LYS A 38 -5.06 -19.20 -15.43
C LYS A 38 -3.66 -19.73 -15.76
N THR A 39 -2.61 -18.92 -15.60
CA THR A 39 -1.24 -19.32 -15.96
C THR A 39 -0.55 -20.13 -14.85
N GLY A 40 -1.12 -20.18 -13.63
CA GLY A 40 -0.58 -20.95 -12.50
C GLY A 40 0.82 -20.49 -12.06
N ARG A 41 1.21 -19.26 -12.40
CA ARG A 41 2.52 -18.70 -12.03
C ARG A 41 2.48 -18.25 -10.57
N PRO A 42 3.46 -18.63 -9.74
CA PRO A 42 3.50 -18.14 -8.37
C PRO A 42 3.72 -16.63 -8.36
N LEU A 43 3.07 -15.95 -7.41
CA LEU A 43 3.35 -14.54 -7.12
C LEU A 43 4.73 -14.44 -6.50
N SER A 44 5.51 -13.44 -6.93
CA SER A 44 6.79 -13.19 -6.31
C SER A 44 6.61 -12.80 -4.83
N PRO A 45 7.48 -13.29 -3.94
CA PRO A 45 7.49 -12.83 -2.56
C PRO A 45 7.75 -11.32 -2.56
N HIS A 46 6.90 -10.54 -1.89
CA HIS A 46 6.97 -9.08 -1.88
C HIS A 46 7.18 -8.56 -0.45
N LEU A 47 6.19 -8.69 0.44
CA LEU A 47 6.33 -8.25 1.83
C LEU A 47 7.37 -9.07 2.61
N THR A 48 7.61 -10.32 2.22
CA THR A 48 8.54 -11.22 2.93
C THR A 48 10.01 -10.94 2.63
N ILE A 49 10.32 -10.34 1.48
CA ILE A 49 11.72 -10.02 1.09
C ILE A 49 12.01 -8.51 1.13
N TYR A 50 10.98 -7.67 1.13
CA TYR A 50 11.14 -6.23 1.09
C TYR A 50 11.55 -5.68 2.46
N ARG A 51 12.58 -4.81 2.47
CA ARG A 51 13.00 -4.08 3.67
C ARG A 51 12.11 -2.87 3.88
N LEU A 52 11.15 -2.97 4.80
CA LEU A 52 10.21 -1.90 5.09
C LEU A 52 10.93 -0.67 5.69
N PRO A 53 10.87 0.51 5.03
CA PRO A 53 11.39 1.75 5.61
C PRO A 53 10.48 2.23 6.76
N MET A 54 11.01 3.07 7.66
CA MET A 54 10.24 3.64 8.79
C MET A 54 8.95 4.37 8.36
N ILE A 55 8.95 4.97 7.16
CA ILE A 55 7.79 5.64 6.58
C ILE A 55 6.66 4.64 6.27
N ALA A 56 6.99 3.42 5.84
CA ALA A 56 6.01 2.37 5.57
C ALA A 56 5.34 1.89 6.86
N TYR A 57 6.12 1.68 7.93
CA TYR A 57 5.57 1.37 9.25
C TYR A 57 4.64 2.48 9.74
N SER A 58 5.04 3.75 9.63
CA SER A 58 4.20 4.89 9.99
C SER A 58 2.89 4.95 9.17
N SER A 59 2.90 4.55 7.90
CA SER A 59 1.69 4.48 7.08
C SER A 59 0.73 3.40 7.57
N ILE A 60 1.25 2.22 7.90
CA ILE A 60 0.47 1.09 8.41
C ILE A 60 -0.15 1.44 9.76
N THR A 61 0.64 2.00 10.68
CA THR A 61 0.15 2.38 12.01
C THR A 61 -0.95 3.43 11.94
N VAL A 62 -0.87 4.43 11.06
CA VAL A 62 -1.96 5.43 10.89
C VAL A 62 -3.26 4.78 10.42
N ARG A 63 -3.19 3.76 9.55
CA ARG A 63 -4.37 3.00 9.10
C ARG A 63 -4.96 2.17 10.24
N ILE A 64 -4.12 1.49 11.01
CA ILE A 64 -4.55 0.68 12.16
C ILE A 64 -5.20 1.56 13.22
N THR A 65 -4.57 2.67 13.61
CA THR A 65 -5.13 3.56 14.63
C THR A 65 -6.42 4.23 14.16
N GLY A 66 -6.58 4.49 12.86
CA GLY A 66 -7.84 4.96 12.28
C GLY A 66 -8.96 3.92 12.38
N GLY A 67 -8.67 2.66 12.07
CA GLY A 67 -9.63 1.56 12.24
C GLY A 67 -10.03 1.34 13.70
N ILE A 68 -9.07 1.42 14.63
CA ILE A 68 -9.33 1.33 16.08
C ILE A 68 -10.19 2.51 16.54
N ALA A 69 -9.86 3.74 16.15
CA ALA A 69 -10.63 4.93 16.50
C ALA A 69 -12.08 4.84 15.97
N TYR A 70 -12.27 4.34 14.75
CA TYR A 70 -13.59 4.07 14.19
C TYR A 70 -14.35 3.03 15.02
N ALA A 71 -13.72 1.91 15.36
CA ALA A 71 -14.35 0.88 16.20
C ALA A 71 -14.75 1.42 17.58
N TYR A 72 -13.94 2.29 18.19
CA TYR A 72 -14.29 2.95 19.46
C TYR A 72 -15.52 3.84 19.33
N ILE A 73 -15.58 4.69 18.28
CA ILE A 73 -16.73 5.56 18.05
C ILE A 73 -18.00 4.72 17.84
N VAL A 74 -17.92 3.68 17.00
CA VAL A 74 -19.05 2.77 16.77
C VAL A 74 -19.47 2.06 18.05
N GLY A 75 -18.52 1.57 18.85
CA GLY A 75 -18.80 0.89 20.12
C GLY A 75 -19.48 1.79 21.15
N VAL A 76 -18.97 3.01 21.36
CA VAL A 76 -19.58 3.98 22.27
C VAL A 76 -20.98 4.40 21.77
N THR A 77 -21.12 4.62 20.46
CA THR A 77 -22.42 4.97 19.86
C THR A 77 -23.43 3.84 20.01
N ALA A 78 -23.02 2.59 19.80
CA ALA A 78 -23.88 1.43 19.98
C ALA A 78 -24.31 1.27 21.45
N LEU A 79 -23.38 1.45 22.40
CA LEU A 79 -23.71 1.42 23.83
C LEU A 79 -24.68 2.55 24.22
N ALA A 80 -24.51 3.75 23.67
CA ALA A 80 -25.41 4.87 23.95
C ALA A 80 -26.82 4.66 23.37
N LEU A 81 -26.93 4.06 22.17
CA LEU A 81 -28.21 3.85 21.49
C LEU A 81 -28.97 2.62 22.01
N PHE A 82 -28.26 1.53 22.31
CA PHE A 82 -28.89 0.24 22.66
C PHE A 82 -28.74 -0.15 24.13
N GLY A 83 -27.82 0.47 24.88
CA GLY A 83 -27.55 0.13 26.29
C GLY A 83 -28.50 0.77 27.30
N GLY A 84 -29.26 1.79 26.91
CA GLY A 84 -30.13 2.55 27.81
C GLY A 84 -29.39 3.61 28.64
N ALA A 85 -30.15 4.38 29.44
CA ALA A 85 -29.59 5.44 30.27
C ALA A 85 -28.70 4.84 31.38
N GLY A 86 -27.45 5.29 31.47
CA GLY A 86 -26.51 4.84 32.50
C GLY A 86 -25.52 3.74 32.08
N ALA A 87 -25.68 3.13 30.89
CA ALA A 87 -24.84 1.99 30.48
C ALA A 87 -23.37 2.38 30.28
N LEU A 88 -23.11 3.59 29.78
CA LEU A 88 -21.75 4.09 29.60
C LEU A 88 -21.08 4.35 30.97
N GLU A 89 -21.82 4.94 31.89
CA GLU A 89 -21.37 5.24 33.25
C GLU A 89 -21.05 3.96 34.01
N GLN A 90 -21.91 2.94 33.93
CA GLN A 90 -21.70 1.63 34.54
C GLN A 90 -20.46 0.94 33.94
N ALA A 91 -20.25 1.02 32.63
CA ALA A 91 -19.08 0.45 31.98
C ALA A 91 -17.78 1.10 32.49
N VAL A 92 -17.76 2.42 32.65
CA VAL A 92 -16.60 3.14 33.20
C VAL A 92 -16.38 2.83 34.68
N GLN A 93 -17.45 2.80 35.49
CA GLN A 93 -17.39 2.50 36.93
C GLN A 93 -17.00 1.06 37.23
N SER A 94 -17.21 0.13 36.29
CA SER A 94 -16.77 -1.26 36.44
C SER A 94 -15.26 -1.46 36.31
N LEU A 95 -14.51 -0.43 35.87
CA LEU A 95 -13.07 -0.51 35.74
C LEU A 95 -12.39 -0.49 37.11
N PRO A 96 -11.37 -1.34 37.35
CA PRO A 96 -10.59 -1.29 38.58
C PRO A 96 -9.94 0.08 38.77
N GLU A 97 -10.16 0.72 39.92
CA GLU A 97 -9.61 2.06 40.21
C GLU A 97 -8.15 2.03 40.73
N GLY A 98 -7.54 0.83 40.84
CA GLY A 98 -6.23 0.64 41.46
C GLY A 98 -5.04 0.59 40.50
N GLY A 99 -3.94 1.25 40.89
CA GLY A 99 -2.61 1.04 40.32
C GLY A 99 -2.46 1.49 38.85
N VAL A 100 -1.88 0.62 38.01
CA VAL A 100 -1.52 0.91 36.61
C VAL A 100 -2.71 0.76 35.64
N THR A 101 -3.81 0.17 36.09
CA THR A 101 -4.96 -0.18 35.23
C THR A 101 -5.67 1.06 34.66
N LEU A 102 -6.04 2.02 35.51
CA LEU A 102 -6.71 3.25 35.10
C LEU A 102 -5.86 4.14 34.17
N PRO A 103 -4.57 4.43 34.45
CA PRO A 103 -3.75 5.18 33.51
C PRO A 103 -3.49 4.41 32.21
N ALA A 104 -3.35 3.09 32.24
CA ALA A 104 -3.22 2.27 31.03
C ALA A 104 -4.49 2.31 30.16
N ALA A 105 -5.68 2.25 30.77
CA ALA A 105 -6.95 2.38 30.06
C ALA A 105 -7.07 3.75 29.37
N LYS A 106 -6.73 4.84 30.09
CA LYS A 106 -6.70 6.19 29.52
C LYS A 106 -5.71 6.29 28.34
N PHE A 107 -4.54 5.68 28.47
CA PHE A 107 -3.55 5.65 27.40
C PHE A 107 -4.04 4.85 26.18
N ALA A 108 -4.61 3.66 26.40
CA ALA A 108 -5.12 2.79 25.33
C ALA A 108 -6.23 3.44 24.50
N VAL A 109 -7.06 4.27 25.14
CA VAL A 109 -8.09 5.05 24.44
C VAL A 109 -7.48 6.27 23.74
N SER A 110 -6.66 7.07 24.43
CA SER A 110 -6.14 8.34 23.89
C SER A 110 -5.09 8.18 22.78
N TRP A 111 -4.18 7.22 22.90
CA TRP A 111 -3.08 7.00 21.96
C TRP A 111 -3.51 6.86 20.49
N PRO A 112 -4.49 6.00 20.12
CA PRO A 112 -4.89 5.84 18.73
C PRO A 112 -5.46 7.13 18.13
N PHE A 113 -6.22 7.93 18.89
CA PHE A 113 -6.73 9.23 18.39
C PHE A 113 -5.59 10.22 18.15
N VAL A 114 -4.69 10.38 19.11
CA VAL A 114 -3.56 11.32 18.99
C VAL A 114 -2.65 10.92 17.82
N TYR A 115 -2.27 9.64 17.74
CA TYR A 115 -1.42 9.14 16.67
C TYR A 115 -2.06 9.29 15.28
N HIS A 116 -3.35 8.93 15.16
CA HIS A 116 -4.08 9.08 13.90
C HIS A 116 -4.18 10.54 13.46
N TRP A 117 -4.50 11.45 14.39
CA TRP A 117 -4.61 12.88 14.11
C TRP A 117 -3.27 13.48 13.64
N LEU A 118 -2.18 13.22 14.36
CA LEU A 118 -0.84 13.65 13.94
C LEU A 118 -0.43 13.05 12.59
N GLY A 119 -0.80 11.79 12.33
CA GLY A 119 -0.64 11.14 11.04
C GLY A 119 -1.37 11.86 9.91
N CYS A 120 -2.61 12.27 10.13
CA CYS A 120 -3.40 13.05 9.17
C CYS A 120 -2.78 14.42 8.89
N VAL A 121 -2.31 15.13 9.93
CA VAL A 121 -1.59 16.41 9.76
C VAL A 121 -0.32 16.24 8.92
N ARG A 122 0.46 15.17 9.17
CA ARG A 122 1.62 14.84 8.34
C ARG A 122 1.21 14.56 6.89
N HIS A 123 0.11 13.85 6.66
CA HIS A 123 -0.36 13.54 5.32
C HIS A 123 -0.87 14.76 4.56
N THR A 124 -1.58 15.68 5.21
CA THR A 124 -2.02 16.94 4.58
C THR A 124 -0.82 17.83 4.26
N TRP A 125 0.12 17.98 5.19
CA TRP A 125 1.32 18.80 4.99
C TRP A 125 2.24 18.22 3.91
N CYS A 126 2.63 16.95 4.03
CA CYS A 126 3.60 16.31 3.16
C CYS A 126 3.02 15.99 1.77
N GLY A 127 1.73 15.62 1.69
CA GLY A 127 1.05 15.33 0.43
C GLY A 127 0.84 16.57 -0.45
N THR A 128 0.51 17.71 0.15
CA THR A 128 0.31 18.96 -0.61
C THR A 128 1.63 19.62 -0.98
N SER A 129 2.59 19.68 -0.06
CA SER A 129 3.85 20.39 -0.26
C SER A 129 4.86 19.67 -1.16
N LEU A 130 4.91 18.33 -1.14
CA LEU A 130 5.79 17.58 -2.05
C LEU A 130 5.22 17.52 -3.47
N MET A 131 3.90 17.35 -3.61
CA MET A 131 3.27 17.26 -4.91
C MET A 131 3.30 18.59 -5.67
N SER A 132 3.19 19.73 -4.98
CA SER A 132 3.38 21.06 -5.58
C SER A 132 4.81 21.28 -6.07
N ARG A 133 5.81 20.81 -5.31
CA ARG A 133 7.24 20.86 -5.69
C ARG A 133 7.57 19.96 -6.88
N GLN A 134 7.02 18.74 -6.93
CA GLN A 134 7.21 17.83 -8.07
C GLN A 134 6.56 18.33 -9.36
N ARG A 135 5.37 18.96 -9.27
CA ARG A 135 4.76 19.62 -10.44
C ARG A 135 5.62 20.75 -10.97
N ALA A 136 6.13 21.61 -10.07
CA ALA A 136 6.98 22.73 -10.47
C ALA A 136 8.28 22.29 -11.17
N SER A 137 8.82 21.11 -10.83
CA SER A 137 10.00 20.55 -11.51
C SER A 137 9.70 19.85 -12.83
N GLN A 138 8.50 19.28 -13.03
CA GLN A 138 8.12 18.67 -14.31
C GLN A 138 7.70 19.69 -15.38
N THR A 139 7.35 20.91 -14.97
CA THR A 139 7.01 22.01 -15.88
C THR A 139 8.22 22.85 -16.33
N ARG A 140 9.43 22.47 -15.93
CA ARG A 140 10.71 23.04 -16.42
C ARG A 140 11.39 22.06 -17.34
#